data_AF-X1MT91-F1
#
_entry.id   AF-X1MT91-F1
#
_cell.length_a   1.000
_cell.length_b   1.000
_cell.length_c   1.000
_cell.angle_alpha   90.00
_cell.angle_beta   90.00
_cell.angle_gamma   90.00
#
_symmetry.space_group_name_H-M   'P 1'
#
loop_
_entity.id
_entity.type
_entity.pdbx_description
1 polymer ?
#
loop_
_entity_poly.entity_id
_entity_poly.type
_entity_poly.pdbx_seq_one_letter_code
_entity_poly.pdbx_strand_id
1 'polypeptide(L)'
;LSILDESKLEKEIKERSRAIFTKLASVEAKIHGKDVQKIHFHELGGLDTIIDVVGAVAGMNYLGVEKVYSSPLPLGKGFVKCSHGILPLPAPATLELLKEVPVYGSDIEAELVTPTGAAIISNLAENFGEMPPMKIEHIGYGAGQRDLTIPNLLRV
;
A
#
# COMPACT_ATOMS: atom_id res chain seq x y z
N LEU A 1 6.87 -2.95 16.43
CA LEU A 1 5.46 -3.39 16.29
C LEU A 1 4.79 -3.71 17.64
N SER A 2 5.38 -3.33 18.79
CA SER A 2 4.80 -3.62 20.11
C SER A 2 3.36 -3.11 20.26
N ILE A 3 3.03 -1.95 19.71
CA ILE A 3 1.66 -1.40 19.70
C ILE A 3 0.63 -2.35 19.06
N LEU A 4 1.01 -3.06 18.00
CA LEU A 4 0.17 -4.06 17.36
C LEU A 4 0.06 -5.31 18.24
N ASP A 5 1.19 -5.72 18.82
CA ASP A 5 1.31 -6.93 19.64
C ASP A 5 0.48 -6.84 20.92
N GLU A 6 0.52 -5.68 21.58
CA GLU A 6 -0.18 -5.34 22.82
C GLU A 6 -1.65 -4.97 22.61
N SER A 7 -2.08 -4.75 21.37
CA SER A 7 -3.48 -4.42 21.05
C SER A 7 -4.43 -5.59 21.35
N LYS A 8 -5.73 -5.31 21.46
CA LYS A 8 -6.79 -6.32 21.60
C LYS A 8 -7.33 -6.83 20.25
N LEU A 9 -6.63 -6.53 19.16
CA LEU A 9 -7.03 -6.97 17.83
C LEU A 9 -6.97 -8.48 17.70
N GLU A 10 -7.81 -9.03 16.83
CA GLU A 10 -7.80 -10.44 16.50
C GLU A 10 -6.45 -10.88 15.95
N LYS A 11 -6.12 -12.16 16.21
CA LYS A 11 -4.83 -12.73 15.83
C LYS A 11 -4.55 -12.59 14.34
N GLU A 12 -5.55 -12.85 13.50
CA GLU A 12 -5.41 -12.73 12.04
C GLU A 12 -5.08 -11.30 11.60
N ILE A 13 -5.75 -10.29 12.19
CA ILE A 13 -5.47 -8.88 11.89
C ILE A 13 -4.01 -8.55 12.23
N LYS A 14 -3.53 -9.01 13.39
CA LYS A 14 -2.13 -8.80 13.80
C LYS A 14 -1.15 -9.49 12.85
N GLU A 15 -1.43 -10.72 12.44
CA GLU A 15 -0.54 -11.50 11.57
C GLU A 15 -0.44 -10.90 10.16
N ARG A 16 -1.58 -10.57 9.54
CA ARG A 16 -1.61 -9.94 8.20
C ARG A 16 -0.99 -8.54 8.23
N SER A 17 -1.29 -7.73 9.25
CA SER A 17 -0.67 -6.41 9.41
C SER A 17 0.85 -6.52 9.59
N ARG A 18 1.33 -7.50 10.38
CA ARG A 18 2.76 -7.74 10.56
C ARG A 18 3.42 -8.10 9.24
N ALA A 19 2.82 -8.96 8.43
CA ALA A 19 3.36 -9.33 7.12
C ALA A 19 3.58 -8.11 6.22
N ILE A 20 2.63 -7.17 6.20
CA ILE A 20 2.74 -5.91 5.45
C ILE A 20 3.88 -5.04 6.01
N PHE A 21 3.94 -4.85 7.33
CA PHE A 21 5.03 -4.08 7.96
C PHE A 21 6.40 -4.70 7.75
N THR A 22 6.52 -6.03 7.80
CA THR A 22 7.77 -6.74 7.54
C THR A 22 8.23 -6.52 6.10
N LYS A 23 7.31 -6.53 5.13
CA LYS A 23 7.63 -6.22 3.72
C LYS A 23 8.09 -4.77 3.55
N LEU A 24 7.39 -3.81 4.15
CA LEU A 24 7.81 -2.39 4.18
C LEU A 24 9.20 -2.23 4.78
N ALA A 25 9.42 -2.80 5.96
CA ALA A 25 10.69 -2.72 6.67
C ALA A 25 11.83 -3.31 5.81
N SER A 26 11.60 -4.46 5.18
CA SER A 26 12.59 -5.09 4.28
C SER A 26 13.00 -4.18 3.12
N VAL A 27 12.05 -3.49 2.50
CA VAL A 27 12.31 -2.58 1.38
C VAL A 27 13.07 -1.33 1.83
N GLU A 28 12.63 -0.72 2.93
CA GLU A 28 13.32 0.43 3.52
C GLU A 28 14.76 0.08 3.92
N ALA A 29 14.99 -1.11 4.47
CA ALA A 29 16.33 -1.60 4.84
C ALA A 29 17.26 -1.58 3.64
N LYS A 30 16.76 -2.14 2.54
CA LYS A 30 17.49 -2.30 1.30
C LYS A 30 17.83 -0.95 0.69
N ILE A 31 16.87 -0.03 0.63
CA ILE A 31 17.06 1.32 0.06
C ILE A 31 18.06 2.12 0.89
N HIS A 32 18.02 1.98 2.21
CA HIS A 32 18.92 2.69 3.11
C HIS A 32 20.26 1.99 3.39
N GLY A 33 20.46 0.77 2.88
CA GLY A 33 21.63 -0.05 3.18
C GLY A 33 21.80 -0.33 4.68
N LYS A 34 20.68 -0.44 5.41
CA LYS A 34 20.64 -0.64 6.87
C LYS A 34 20.07 -2.01 7.20
N ASP A 35 20.37 -2.49 8.41
CA ASP A 35 19.68 -3.63 8.99
C ASP A 35 18.21 -3.26 9.25
N VAL A 36 17.29 -4.20 8.96
CA VAL A 36 15.84 -4.06 9.21
C VAL A 36 15.54 -3.62 10.64
N GLN A 37 16.30 -4.11 11.63
CA GLN A 37 16.11 -3.75 13.04
C GLN A 37 16.53 -2.31 13.38
N LYS A 38 17.32 -1.67 12.51
CA LYS A 38 17.85 -0.31 12.70
C LYS A 38 17.14 0.73 11.83
N ILE A 39 16.06 0.35 11.16
CA ILE A 39 15.24 1.29 10.40
C ILE A 39 14.39 2.08 11.37
N HIS A 40 14.66 3.37 11.41
CA HIS A 40 13.66 4.33 11.81
C HIS A 40 12.87 4.67 10.55
N PHE A 41 11.60 4.30 10.52
CA PHE A 41 10.76 4.67 9.40
C PHE A 41 10.56 6.18 9.44
N HIS A 42 11.33 6.90 8.62
CA HIS A 42 11.24 8.35 8.56
C HIS A 42 9.99 8.81 7.78
N GLU A 43 9.51 7.97 6.86
CA GLU A 43 8.36 8.27 6.00
C GLU A 43 7.21 7.24 6.14
N LEU A 44 7.50 6.01 6.58
CA LEU A 44 6.58 4.85 6.50
C LEU A 44 6.25 4.18 7.85
N GLY A 45 6.45 4.87 8.97
CA GLY A 45 6.21 4.29 10.30
C GLY A 45 5.85 5.33 11.34
N GLY A 46 5.28 6.43 10.87
CA GLY A 46 4.41 7.25 11.71
C GLY A 46 3.11 6.51 12.05
N LEU A 47 2.33 7.11 12.94
CA LEU A 47 1.01 6.61 13.32
C LEU A 47 0.08 6.44 12.11
N ASP A 48 0.20 7.29 11.09
CA ASP A 48 -0.63 7.23 9.88
C ASP A 48 -0.48 5.90 9.15
N THR A 49 0.76 5.41 8.95
CA THR A 49 0.98 4.11 8.29
C THR A 49 0.46 2.94 9.12
N ILE A 50 0.50 3.06 10.46
CA ILE A 50 -0.12 2.09 11.37
C ILE A 50 -1.62 2.04 11.14
N ILE A 51 -2.27 3.20 11.11
CA ILE A 51 -3.71 3.32 10.90
C ILE A 51 -4.10 2.81 9.51
N ASP A 52 -3.35 3.15 8.47
CA ASP A 52 -3.63 2.72 7.10
C ASP A 52 -3.57 1.19 6.95
N VAL A 53 -2.46 0.58 7.38
CA VAL A 53 -2.24 -0.86 7.23
C VAL A 53 -3.21 -1.65 8.11
N VAL A 54 -3.27 -1.31 9.40
CA VAL A 54 -4.13 -2.04 10.35
C VAL A 54 -5.60 -1.80 10.03
N GLY A 55 -5.97 -0.58 9.66
CA GLY A 55 -7.32 -0.20 9.26
C GLY A 55 -7.77 -0.93 8.00
N ALA A 56 -6.93 -1.02 6.98
CA ALA A 56 -7.21 -1.82 5.79
C ALA A 56 -7.45 -3.30 6.15
N VAL A 57 -6.51 -3.93 6.87
CA VAL A 57 -6.63 -5.34 7.27
C VAL A 57 -7.86 -5.59 8.15
N ALA A 58 -8.10 -4.73 9.13
CA ALA A 58 -9.26 -4.84 10.01
C ALA A 58 -10.57 -4.64 9.25
N GLY A 59 -10.61 -3.71 8.28
CA GLY A 59 -11.75 -3.51 7.40
C GLY A 59 -12.04 -4.74 6.55
N MET A 60 -11.02 -5.39 5.99
CA MET A 60 -11.18 -6.62 5.22
C MET A 60 -11.74 -7.76 6.09
N ASN A 61 -11.23 -7.91 7.31
CA ASN A 61 -11.76 -8.90 8.26
C ASN A 61 -13.22 -8.59 8.62
N TYR A 62 -13.52 -7.34 8.98
CA TYR A 62 -14.87 -6.89 9.34
C TYR A 62 -15.90 -7.11 8.22
N LEU A 63 -15.50 -6.87 6.96
CA LEU A 63 -16.34 -7.08 5.79
C LEU A 63 -16.41 -8.56 5.34
N GLY A 64 -15.66 -9.46 5.98
CA GLY A 64 -15.61 -10.87 5.61
C GLY A 64 -14.94 -11.12 4.25
N VAL A 65 -13.98 -10.29 3.84
CA VAL A 65 -13.30 -10.44 2.55
C VAL A 65 -12.24 -11.54 2.63
N GLU A 66 -12.53 -12.67 1.98
CA GLU A 66 -11.64 -13.82 1.94
C GLU A 66 -10.51 -13.67 0.91
N LYS A 67 -10.81 -13.06 -0.24
CA LYS A 67 -9.90 -12.97 -1.38
C LYS A 67 -9.91 -11.60 -2.00
N VAL A 68 -8.72 -11.15 -2.42
CA VAL A 68 -8.51 -9.86 -3.07
C VAL A 68 -7.86 -10.10 -4.42
N TYR A 69 -8.39 -9.43 -5.44
CA TYR A 69 -7.84 -9.41 -6.78
C TYR A 69 -7.67 -7.95 -7.20
N SER A 70 -6.63 -7.67 -7.98
CA SER A 70 -6.36 -6.30 -8.44
C SER A 70 -6.08 -6.28 -9.94
N SER A 71 -6.51 -5.22 -10.62
CA SER A 71 -5.97 -4.91 -11.94
C SER A 71 -4.49 -4.51 -11.84
N PRO A 72 -3.76 -4.45 -12.97
CA PRO A 72 -2.46 -3.78 -13.01
C PRO A 72 -2.53 -2.38 -12.39
N LEU A 73 -1.45 -1.93 -11.75
CA LEU A 73 -1.44 -0.67 -11.00
C LEU A 73 -0.93 0.51 -11.84
N PRO A 74 -1.58 1.69 -11.79
CA PRO A 74 -1.13 2.88 -12.50
C PRO A 74 0.06 3.55 -11.80
N LEU A 75 1.15 3.76 -12.53
CA LEU A 75 2.32 4.49 -12.07
C LEU A 75 2.31 5.91 -12.65
N GLY A 76 2.10 6.90 -11.78
CA GLY A 76 2.18 8.31 -12.16
C GLY A 76 3.62 8.79 -12.41
N LYS A 77 3.75 10.01 -12.90
CA LYS A 77 5.03 10.65 -13.25
C LYS A 77 5.25 11.95 -12.46
N GLY A 78 6.42 12.56 -12.65
CA GLY A 78 6.79 13.82 -12.00
C GLY A 78 7.70 13.62 -10.80
N PHE A 79 7.56 14.46 -9.78
CA PHE A 79 8.43 14.46 -8.61
C PHE A 79 7.62 14.59 -7.32
N VAL A 80 8.12 13.99 -6.24
CA VAL A 80 7.55 14.11 -4.89
C VAL A 80 8.59 14.69 -3.94
N LYS A 81 8.15 15.58 -3.05
CA LYS A 81 8.98 16.11 -1.96
C LYS A 81 8.78 15.25 -0.72
N CYS A 82 9.86 14.70 -0.20
CA CYS A 82 9.88 13.80 0.95
C CYS A 82 11.07 14.15 1.88
N SER A 83 11.29 13.38 2.93
CA SER A 83 12.40 13.58 3.87
C SER A 83 13.77 13.34 3.21
N HIS A 84 13.79 12.57 2.12
CA HIS A 84 14.96 12.31 1.28
C HIS A 84 15.16 13.36 0.16
N GLY A 85 14.42 14.48 0.21
CA GLY A 85 14.48 15.54 -0.77
C GLY A 85 13.44 15.40 -1.87
N ILE A 86 13.78 15.78 -3.10
CA ILE A 86 12.89 15.67 -4.25
C ILE A 86 13.26 14.40 -5.00
N LEU A 87 12.32 13.46 -5.09
CA LEU A 87 12.50 12.18 -5.76
C LEU A 87 11.63 12.10 -7.01
N PRO A 88 12.11 11.46 -8.10
CA PRO A 88 11.25 11.18 -9.24
C PRO A 88 10.17 10.16 -8.85
N LEU A 89 9.00 10.29 -9.46
CA LEU A 89 7.95 9.29 -9.40
C LEU A 89 8.14 8.26 -10.52
N PRO A 90 7.90 6.96 -10.25
CA PRO A 90 7.46 6.39 -8.96
C PRO A 90 8.57 6.37 -7.90
N ALA A 91 8.18 6.50 -6.63
CA ALA A 91 9.13 6.51 -5.52
C ALA A 91 9.93 5.18 -5.44
N PRO A 92 11.22 5.20 -5.01
CA PRO A 92 12.06 4.00 -4.93
C PRO A 92 11.45 2.85 -4.11
N ALA A 93 10.82 3.16 -2.97
CA ALA A 93 10.15 2.17 -2.13
C ALA A 93 8.96 1.54 -2.85
N THR A 94 8.15 2.33 -3.56
CA THR A 94 7.05 1.84 -4.39
C THR A 94 7.56 0.86 -5.45
N LEU A 95 8.62 1.21 -6.18
CA LEU A 95 9.20 0.35 -7.21
C LEU A 95 9.70 -0.99 -6.65
N GLU A 96 10.37 -0.97 -5.49
CA GLU A 96 10.86 -2.21 -4.87
C GLU A 96 9.71 -3.07 -4.34
N LEU A 97 8.65 -2.48 -3.77
CA LEU A 97 7.47 -3.20 -3.27
C LEU A 97 6.64 -3.86 -4.39
N LEU A 98 6.64 -3.25 -5.57
CA LEU A 98 5.88 -3.69 -6.75
C LEU A 98 6.69 -4.58 -7.71
N LYS A 99 7.87 -5.07 -7.33
CA LYS A 99 8.56 -6.09 -8.11
C LYS A 99 7.65 -7.30 -8.32
N GLU A 100 7.62 -7.81 -9.54
CA GLU A 100 6.72 -8.89 -9.99
C GLU A 100 5.21 -8.56 -9.97
N VAL A 101 4.82 -7.31 -9.67
CA VAL A 101 3.42 -6.86 -9.76
C VAL A 101 3.19 -6.21 -11.13
N PRO A 102 2.12 -6.56 -11.88
CA PRO A 102 1.77 -5.88 -13.11
C PRO A 102 1.48 -4.39 -12.89
N VAL A 103 2.15 -3.54 -13.66
CA VAL A 103 2.02 -2.08 -13.60
C VAL A 103 1.93 -1.48 -15.00
N TYR A 104 1.39 -0.27 -15.11
CA TYR A 104 1.39 0.50 -16.35
C TYR A 104 1.67 1.98 -16.08
N GLY A 105 2.25 2.68 -17.05
CA GLY A 105 2.50 4.12 -16.95
C GLY A 105 1.22 4.94 -17.11
N SER A 106 1.08 5.99 -16.31
CA SER A 106 0.01 6.98 -16.36
C SER A 106 0.57 8.37 -16.66
N ASP A 107 -0.21 9.17 -17.39
CA ASP A 107 0.15 10.55 -17.69
C ASP A 107 -0.12 11.54 -16.55
N ILE A 108 -0.61 11.06 -15.42
CA ILE A 108 -0.92 11.90 -14.26
C ILE A 108 0.37 12.27 -13.51
N GLU A 109 0.58 13.58 -13.32
CA GLU A 109 1.72 14.14 -12.58
C GLU A 109 1.49 14.12 -11.07
N ALA A 110 1.28 12.93 -10.51
CA ALA A 110 1.12 12.73 -9.08
C ALA A 110 1.47 11.29 -8.66
N GLU A 111 1.76 11.11 -7.38
CA GLU A 111 1.93 9.77 -6.80
C GLU A 111 0.57 9.08 -6.68
N LEU A 112 0.26 8.23 -7.66
CA LEU A 112 -0.99 7.45 -7.69
C LEU A 112 -0.93 6.21 -6.79
N VAL A 113 0.24 5.56 -6.72
CA VAL A 113 0.48 4.42 -5.83
C VAL A 113 1.57 4.82 -4.84
N THR A 114 1.15 5.04 -3.60
CA THR A 114 2.07 5.35 -2.50
C THR A 114 2.79 4.07 -2.05
N PRO A 115 3.93 4.16 -1.36
CA PRO A 115 4.60 2.97 -0.82
C PRO A 115 3.69 2.17 0.13
N THR A 116 2.89 2.85 0.97
CA THR A 116 1.91 2.19 1.84
C THR A 116 0.86 1.43 1.03
N GLY A 117 0.27 2.06 0.01
CA GLY A 117 -0.70 1.41 -0.88
C GLY A 117 -0.11 0.21 -1.61
N ALA A 118 1.11 0.36 -2.14
CA ALA A 118 1.87 -0.73 -2.77
C ALA A 118 2.09 -1.90 -1.82
N ALA A 119 2.49 -1.64 -0.57
CA ALA A 119 2.71 -2.67 0.43
C ALA A 119 1.42 -3.40 0.83
N ILE A 120 0.31 -2.68 0.96
CA ILE A 120 -1.00 -3.28 1.25
C ILE A 120 -1.44 -4.17 0.09
N ILE A 121 -1.55 -3.61 -1.13
CA ILE A 121 -2.14 -4.36 -2.25
C ILE A 121 -1.27 -5.55 -2.68
N SER A 122 0.05 -5.40 -2.68
CA SER A 122 0.98 -6.48 -3.06
C SER A 122 1.13 -7.57 -1.99
N ASN A 123 0.52 -7.41 -0.82
CA ASN A 123 0.47 -8.43 0.23
C ASN A 123 -0.93 -9.05 0.36
N LEU A 124 -1.98 -8.25 0.13
CA LEU A 124 -3.37 -8.72 0.24
C LEU A 124 -3.90 -9.36 -1.05
N ALA A 125 -3.49 -8.90 -2.23
CA ALA A 125 -3.97 -9.45 -3.49
C ALA A 125 -3.42 -10.86 -3.74
N GLU A 126 -4.32 -11.80 -4.03
CA GLU A 126 -3.98 -13.18 -4.40
C GLU A 126 -3.48 -13.26 -5.85
N ASN A 127 -4.04 -12.42 -6.73
CA ASN A 127 -3.61 -12.33 -8.12
C ASN A 127 -3.85 -10.93 -8.71
N PHE A 128 -3.09 -10.61 -9.76
CA PHE A 128 -3.23 -9.41 -10.55
C PHE A 128 -3.64 -9.75 -11.98
N GLY A 129 -4.67 -9.08 -12.51
CA GLY A 129 -5.16 -9.34 -13.85
C GLY A 129 -6.45 -8.61 -14.20
N GLU A 130 -7.03 -8.98 -15.33
CA GLU A 130 -8.32 -8.44 -15.74
C GLU A 130 -9.45 -8.93 -14.83
N MET A 131 -10.49 -8.11 -14.68
CA MET A 131 -11.67 -8.48 -13.92
C MET A 131 -12.38 -9.67 -14.62
N PRO A 132 -12.60 -10.80 -13.93
CA PRO A 132 -13.27 -11.94 -14.54
C PRO A 132 -14.77 -11.63 -14.77
N PRO A 133 -15.45 -12.38 -15.66
CA PRO A 133 -16.90 -12.32 -15.78
C PRO A 133 -17.57 -12.65 -14.44
N MET A 134 -18.24 -11.66 -13.85
CA MET A 134 -18.89 -11.80 -12.54
C MET A 134 -20.09 -10.85 -12.40
N LYS A 135 -20.89 -11.05 -11.35
CA LYS A 135 -21.92 -10.09 -10.93
C LYS A 135 -21.37 -9.23 -9.80
N ILE A 136 -21.65 -7.93 -9.86
CA ILE A 136 -21.28 -6.97 -8.82
C ILE A 136 -22.40 -6.96 -7.78
N GLU A 137 -22.08 -7.33 -6.54
CA GLU A 137 -23.05 -7.36 -5.42
C GLU A 137 -23.00 -6.06 -4.59
N HIS A 138 -21.79 -5.52 -4.39
CA HIS A 138 -21.53 -4.32 -3.61
C HIS A 138 -20.47 -3.45 -4.29
N ILE A 139 -20.48 -2.15 -3.96
CA ILE A 139 -19.51 -1.18 -4.46
C ILE A 139 -19.14 -0.23 -3.31
N GLY A 140 -17.86 0.01 -3.12
CA GLY A 140 -17.31 1.00 -2.20
C GLY A 140 -16.43 2.03 -2.90
N TYR A 141 -16.41 3.25 -2.35
CA TYR A 141 -15.52 4.32 -2.80
C TYR A 141 -14.78 4.94 -1.63
N GLY A 142 -13.47 5.15 -1.80
CA GLY A 142 -12.63 5.94 -0.91
C GLY A 142 -12.04 7.12 -1.65
N ALA A 143 -12.18 8.33 -1.11
CA ALA A 143 -11.64 9.54 -1.73
C ALA A 143 -10.28 9.92 -1.13
N GLY A 144 -9.32 10.22 -2.00
CA GLY A 144 -8.08 10.86 -1.61
C GLY A 144 -8.21 12.38 -1.51
N GLN A 145 -7.19 13.04 -0.99
CA GLN A 145 -7.18 14.50 -0.78
C GLN A 145 -6.58 15.29 -1.96
N ARG A 146 -5.92 14.63 -2.90
CA ARG A 146 -5.30 15.27 -4.08
C ARG A 146 -6.37 15.66 -5.10
N ASP A 147 -6.24 16.85 -5.66
CA ASP A 147 -6.98 17.28 -6.83
C ASP A 147 -6.21 16.84 -8.10
N LEU A 148 -6.88 16.10 -8.98
CA LEU A 148 -6.28 15.45 -10.15
C LEU A 148 -7.17 15.68 -11.36
N THR A 149 -6.62 15.46 -12.56
CA THR A 149 -7.39 15.54 -13.81
C THR A 149 -8.46 14.46 -13.96
N ILE A 150 -8.41 13.43 -13.10
CA ILE A 150 -9.40 12.37 -12.96
C ILE A 150 -9.91 12.34 -11.51
N PRO A 151 -11.07 11.72 -11.22
CA PRO A 151 -11.51 11.54 -9.85
C PRO A 151 -10.46 10.80 -9.02
N ASN A 152 -10.01 11.40 -7.92
CA ASN A 152 -9.08 10.79 -6.98
C ASN A 152 -9.80 9.82 -6.04
N LEU A 153 -10.25 8.70 -6.61
CA LEU A 153 -11.08 7.71 -5.94
C LEU A 153 -10.45 6.31 -6.07
N LEU A 154 -10.40 5.59 -4.96
CA LEU A 154 -10.27 4.14 -4.94
C LEU A 154 -11.68 3.54 -5.03
N ARG A 155 -11.88 2.56 -5.91
CA ARG A 155 -13.11 1.77 -6.01
C ARG A 155 -12.83 0.33 -5.60
N VAL A 156 -13.67 -0.22 -4.73
CA VAL A 156 -13.64 -1.61 -4.25
C VAL A 156 -14.98 -2.30 -4.47
#